data_AF-A0A0B8RQE3-F1
#
_entry.id   AF-A0A0B8RQE3-F1
#
_cell.length_a   1.000
_cell.length_b   1.000
_cell.length_c   1.000
_cell.angle_alpha   90.00
_cell.angle_beta   90.00
_cell.angle_gamma   90.00
#
_symmetry.space_group_name_H-M   'P 1'
#
loop_
_entity.id
_entity.type
_entity.pdbx_description
1 polymer ?
#
loop_
_entity_poly.entity_id
_entity_poly.type
_entity_poly.pdbx_seq_one_letter_code
_entity_poly.pdbx_strand_id
1 'polypeptide(L)'
;MADVTTGLENLDAGALYPPQQFQLMTYKINTKINNEKYLRAHTETEVLLSGFLRDVLMKRPENIREFAADYFTNPELPKKIQQQMMEKLNQAT
;
A
#
# COMPACT_ATOMS: atom_id res chain seq x y z
N MET A 1 28.22 4.14 27.92
CA MET A 1 27.12 3.96 26.95
C MET A 1 26.23 5.19 27.11
N ALA A 2 26.18 6.07 26.11
CA ALA A 2 25.26 7.21 26.16
C ALA A 2 23.84 6.67 26.00
N ASP A 3 22.97 7.04 26.92
CA ASP A 3 21.55 6.73 26.83
C ASP A 3 20.97 7.47 25.61
N VAL A 4 20.58 6.71 24.59
CA VAL A 4 20.09 7.24 23.30
C VAL A 4 18.71 7.92 23.46
N THR A 5 18.09 7.81 24.64
CA THR A 5 16.76 8.37 24.91
C THR A 5 16.80 9.81 25.45
N THR A 6 17.94 10.27 25.96
CA THR A 6 18.07 11.61 26.54
C THR A 6 18.03 12.67 25.43
N GLY A 7 16.88 13.35 25.28
CA GLY A 7 16.63 14.34 24.22
C GLY A 7 15.47 14.01 23.26
N LEU A 8 14.92 12.79 23.31
CA LEU A 8 13.68 12.42 22.59
C LEU A 8 12.43 12.48 23.50
N GLU A 9 12.60 12.87 24.76
CA GLU A 9 11.57 12.93 25.79
C GLU A 9 10.38 13.85 25.41
N ASN A 10 10.62 14.89 24.60
CA ASN A 10 9.58 15.80 24.10
C ASN A 10 8.88 15.32 22.81
N LEU A 11 9.31 14.19 22.23
CA LEU A 11 8.66 13.55 21.08
C LEU A 11 7.69 12.44 21.52
N ASP A 12 7.58 12.24 22.82
CA ASP A 12 6.84 11.16 23.46
C ASP A 12 5.34 11.51 23.52
N ALA A 13 4.52 10.85 22.69
CA ALA A 13 3.05 10.69 22.70
C ALA A 13 2.09 11.88 23.05
N GLY A 14 2.45 12.80 23.95
CA GLY A 14 1.79 14.06 24.28
C GLY A 14 2.31 15.28 23.50
N ALA A 15 3.15 15.10 22.47
CA ALA A 15 3.72 16.18 21.65
C ALA A 15 2.66 17.05 20.92
N LEU A 16 1.42 16.55 20.79
CA LEU A 16 0.31 17.28 20.20
C LEU A 16 -0.72 17.65 21.26
N TYR A 17 -1.10 18.93 21.30
CA TYR A 17 -2.22 19.40 22.12
C TYR A 17 -3.54 18.75 21.66
N PRO A 18 -4.55 18.62 22.54
CA PRO A 18 -5.81 17.95 22.18
C PRO A 18 -6.47 18.44 20.87
N PRO A 19 -6.47 19.74 20.53
CA PRO A 19 -6.98 20.20 19.23
C PRO A 19 -6.17 19.68 18.04
N GLN A 20 -4.85 19.58 18.17
CA GLN A 20 -3.98 19.05 17.12
C GLN A 20 -4.17 17.55 16.94
N GLN A 21 -4.40 16.82 18.03
CA GLN A 21 -4.74 15.40 17.97
C GLN A 21 -6.07 15.17 17.22
N PHE A 22 -7.08 15.99 17.49
CA PHE A 22 -8.35 15.93 16.78
C PHE A 22 -8.18 16.23 15.28
N GLN A 23 -7.46 17.30 14.94
CA GLN A 23 -7.15 17.63 13.54
C GLN A 23 -6.39 16.49 12.84
N LEU A 24 -5.39 15.91 13.50
CA LEU A 24 -4.64 14.77 12.97
C LEU A 24 -5.53 13.55 12.75
N MET A 25 -6.46 13.28 13.68
CA MET A 25 -7.42 12.19 13.54
C MET A 25 -8.33 12.40 12.32
N THR A 26 -8.94 13.58 12.19
CA THR A 26 -9.79 13.93 11.04
C THR A 26 -9.01 13.81 9.73
N TYR A 27 -7.78 14.32 9.70
CA TYR A 27 -6.91 14.19 8.54
C TYR A 27 -6.66 12.72 8.18
N LYS A 28 -6.23 11.88 9.14
CA LYS A 28 -5.99 10.45 8.92
C LYS A 28 -7.23 9.71 8.41
N ILE A 29 -8.41 10.02 8.95
CA ILE A 29 -9.68 9.43 8.51
C ILE A 29 -9.95 9.80 7.05
N ASN A 30 -9.86 11.09 6.70
CA ASN A 30 -10.09 11.54 5.34
C ASN A 30 -9.07 10.95 4.36
N THR A 31 -7.80 10.86 4.75
CA THR A 31 -6.77 10.20 3.94
C THR A 31 -7.11 8.73 3.70
N LYS A 32 -7.53 7.99 4.74
CA LYS A 32 -7.96 6.59 4.56
C LYS A 32 -9.13 6.47 3.58
N ILE A 33 -10.15 7.31 3.71
CA ILE A 33 -11.30 7.32 2.80
C ILE A 33 -10.86 7.59 1.36
N ASN A 34 -9.97 8.57 1.16
CA ASN A 34 -9.49 8.93 -0.17
C ASN A 34 -8.63 7.82 -0.79
N ASN A 35 -7.78 7.17 0.01
CA ASN A 35 -7.01 6.01 -0.44
C ASN A 35 -7.93 4.88 -0.89
N GLU A 36 -8.96 4.56 -0.11
CA GLU A 36 -9.96 3.53 -0.48
C GLU A 36 -10.73 3.88 -1.76
N LYS A 37 -11.11 5.16 -1.93
CA LYS A 37 -11.76 5.63 -3.17
C LYS A 37 -10.83 5.48 -4.37
N TYR A 38 -9.55 5.84 -4.22
CA TYR A 38 -8.54 5.68 -5.26
C TYR A 38 -8.38 4.19 -5.62
N LEU A 39 -8.17 3.31 -4.63
CA LEU A 39 -8.04 1.88 -4.85
C LEU A 39 -9.27 1.27 -5.57
N ARG A 40 -10.48 1.74 -5.27
CA ARG A 40 -11.72 1.30 -5.94
C ARG A 40 -11.88 1.84 -7.35
N ALA A 41 -11.45 3.07 -7.62
CA ALA A 41 -11.61 3.70 -8.94
C ALA A 41 -10.55 3.26 -9.95
N HIS A 42 -9.41 2.74 -9.49
CA HIS A 42 -8.25 2.44 -10.32
C HIS A 42 -8.08 0.93 -10.56
N THR A 43 -8.59 0.46 -11.70
CA THR A 43 -8.53 -0.95 -12.14
C THR A 43 -7.10 -1.50 -12.19
N GLU A 44 -6.10 -0.66 -12.43
CA GLU A 44 -4.67 -1.03 -12.42
C GLU A 44 -4.25 -1.66 -11.09
N THR A 45 -4.74 -1.11 -9.97
CA THR A 45 -4.36 -1.59 -8.63
C THR A 45 -5.04 -2.92 -8.31
N GLU A 46 -6.28 -3.10 -8.76
CA GLU A 46 -7.01 -4.36 -8.63
C GLU A 46 -6.32 -5.49 -9.41
N VAL A 47 -5.96 -5.25 -10.68
CA VAL A 47 -5.26 -6.23 -11.53
C VAL A 47 -3.89 -6.58 -10.96
N LEU A 48 -3.14 -5.57 -10.51
CA LEU A 48 -1.83 -5.76 -9.88
C LEU A 48 -1.92 -6.63 -8.61
N LEU A 49 -2.79 -6.26 -7.67
CA LEU A 49 -2.90 -6.95 -6.38
C LEU A 49 -3.48 -8.36 -6.55
N SER A 50 -4.50 -8.54 -7.41
CA SER A 50 -5.07 -9.86 -7.68
C SER A 50 -4.06 -10.81 -8.34
N GLY A 51 -3.26 -10.30 -9.28
CA GLY A 51 -2.17 -11.06 -9.91
C GLY A 51 -1.10 -11.48 -8.91
N PHE A 52 -0.69 -10.57 -8.02
CA PHE A 52 0.28 -10.88 -6.97
C PHE A 52 -0.26 -11.94 -6.00
N LEU A 53 -1.46 -11.74 -5.46
CA LEU A 53 -2.08 -12.67 -4.52
C LEU A 53 -2.30 -14.06 -5.14
N ARG A 54 -2.71 -14.12 -6.41
CA ARG A 54 -2.81 -15.38 -7.15
C ARG A 54 -1.49 -16.13 -7.15
N ASP A 55 -0.40 -15.46 -7.50
CA ASP A 55 0.91 -16.09 -7.58
C ASP A 55 1.43 -16.52 -6.20
N VAL A 56 1.16 -15.75 -5.15
CA VAL A 56 1.48 -16.12 -3.76
C VAL A 56 0.73 -17.38 -3.33
N LEU A 57 -0.58 -17.44 -3.59
CA LEU A 57 -1.42 -18.58 -3.20
C LEU A 57 -1.07 -19.85 -4.00
N MET A 58 -0.65 -19.70 -5.26
CA MET A 58 -0.25 -20.81 -6.12
C MET A 58 1.16 -21.33 -5.78
N LYS A 59 2.14 -20.42 -5.63
CA LYS A 59 3.55 -20.79 -5.44
C LYS A 59 3.92 -21.04 -3.98
N ARG A 60 3.13 -20.49 -3.04
CA ARG A 60 3.33 -20.59 -1.59
C ARG A 60 4.79 -20.37 -1.17
N PRO A 61 5.36 -19.19 -1.48
CA PRO A 61 6.76 -18.91 -1.19
C PRO A 61 7.03 -18.95 0.32
N GLU A 62 8.20 -19.47 0.71
CA GLU A 62 8.64 -19.50 2.10
C GLU A 62 8.93 -18.08 2.63
N ASN A 63 9.50 -17.21 1.78
CA ASN A 63 9.73 -15.80 2.08
C ASN A 63 8.87 -14.89 1.20
N ILE A 64 7.78 -14.37 1.79
CA ILE A 64 6.86 -13.47 1.09
C ILE A 64 7.48 -12.12 0.71
N ARG A 65 8.46 -11.64 1.48
CA ARG A 65 9.07 -10.31 1.25
C ARG A 65 9.99 -10.34 0.03
N GLU A 66 10.84 -11.36 -0.06
CA GLU A 66 11.69 -11.58 -1.25
C GLU A 66 10.83 -11.81 -2.48
N PHE A 67 9.79 -12.64 -2.36
CA PHE A 67 8.84 -12.85 -3.46
C PHE A 67 8.16 -11.55 -3.92
N ALA A 68 7.76 -10.69 -2.99
CA ALA A 68 7.20 -9.38 -3.31
C ALA A 68 8.22 -8.47 -4.00
N ALA A 69 9.47 -8.44 -3.52
CA ALA A 69 10.53 -7.66 -4.15
C ALA A 69 10.70 -8.08 -5.62
N ASP A 70 10.94 -9.38 -5.86
CA ASP A 70 11.12 -9.93 -7.22
C ASP A 70 9.90 -9.66 -8.12
N TYR A 71 8.70 -9.83 -7.58
CA TYR A 71 7.45 -9.60 -8.32
C TYR A 71 7.32 -8.14 -8.76
N PHE A 72 7.44 -7.19 -7.82
CA PHE A 72 7.21 -5.77 -8.08
C PHE A 72 8.38 -5.08 -8.78
N THR A 73 9.60 -5.62 -8.71
CA THR A 73 10.75 -5.10 -9.48
C THR A 73 10.86 -5.68 -10.88
N ASN A 74 9.98 -6.59 -11.28
CA ASN A 74 10.01 -7.17 -12.62
C ASN A 74 9.73 -6.11 -13.70
N PRO A 75 10.66 -5.83 -14.63
CA PRO A 75 10.51 -4.79 -15.65
C PRO A 75 9.38 -5.06 -16.65
N GLU A 76 8.94 -6.30 -16.79
CA GLU A 76 7.84 -6.68 -17.68
C GLU A 76 6.47 -6.59 -17.01
N LEU A 77 6.42 -6.40 -15.68
CA LEU A 77 5.17 -6.29 -14.93
C LEU A 77 4.26 -5.16 -15.46
N PRO A 78 4.74 -3.93 -15.72
CA PRO A 78 3.86 -2.86 -16.22
C PRO A 78 3.16 -3.21 -17.52
N LYS A 79 3.88 -3.81 -18.48
CA LYS A 79 3.31 -4.25 -19.76
C LYS A 79 2.23 -5.32 -19.55
N LYS A 80 2.49 -6.29 -18.68
CA LYS A 80 1.53 -7.36 -18.34
C LYS A 80 0.25 -6.77 -17.73
N ILE A 81 0.37 -5.83 -16.81
CA ILE A 81 -0.79 -5.16 -16.19
C ILE A 81 -1.58 -4.39 -17.23
N GLN A 82 -0.93 -3.62 -18.11
CA GLN A 82 -1.59 -2.88 -19.18
C GLN A 82 -2.39 -3.80 -20.11
N GLN A 83 -1.79 -4.92 -20.52
CA GLN A 83 -2.48 -5.91 -21.36
C GLN A 83 -3.72 -6.49 -20.64
N GLN A 84 -3.59 -6.87 -19.38
CA GLN A 84 -4.71 -7.41 -18.60
C GLN A 84 -5.83 -6.39 -18.37
N MET A 85 -5.49 -5.11 -18.22
CA MET A 85 -6.48 -4.04 -18.14
C MET A 85 -7.26 -3.88 -19.44
N MET A 86 -6.57 -3.90 -20.60
CA MET A 86 -7.22 -3.85 -21.91
C MET A 86 -8.16 -5.04 -22.13
N GLU A 87 -7.71 -6.25 -21.78
CA GLU A 87 -8.53 -7.47 -21.88
C GLU A 87 -9.79 -7.36 -21.00
N LYS A 88 -9.65 -6.86 -19.77
CA LYS A 88 -10.79 -6.68 -18.85
C LYS A 88 -11.78 -5.62 -19.34
N LEU A 89 -11.29 -4.54 -19.96
CA LEU A 89 -12.13 -3.51 -20.55
C LEU A 89 -12.94 -4.04 -21.74
N ASN A 90 -12.29 -4.83 -22.61
CA ASN A 90 -12.92 -5.45 -23.77
C ASN A 90 -13.98 -6.50 -23.40
N GLN A 91 -13.87 -7.14 -22.23
CA GLN A 91 -14.87 -8.09 -21.72
C GLN A 91 -16.08 -7.41 -21.05
N ALA A 92 -15.94 -6.14 -20.67
CA ALA A 92 -17.01 -5.36 -20.03
C ALA A 92 -17.89 -4.59 -21.04
N THR A 93 -17.58 -4.67 -22.34
CA THR A 93 -18.29 -4.02 -23.46
C THR A 93 -19.02 -5.07 -24.28
#